data_AF-A0A0H3LKQ1-F1
#
_entry.id   AF-A0A0H3LKQ1-F1
#
_cell.length_a   1.000
_cell.length_b   1.000
_cell.length_c   1.000
_cell.angle_alpha   90.00
_cell.angle_beta   90.00
_cell.angle_gamma   90.00
#
_symmetry.space_group_name_H-M   'P 1'
#
loop_
_entity.id
_entity.type
_entity.pdbx_description
1 polymer ?
#
loop_
_entity_poly.entity_id
_entity_poly.type
_entity_poly.pdbx_seq_one_letter_code
_entity_poly.pdbx_strand_id
1 'polypeptide(L)'
;MSFLQISSPCAARRRFLGHGGLVLSAAAVALLAGKDALAAQAGSGSSQDVQILNTALAAELEAIAAYQLGAESKLLDKPVLALALTFQGHHKEHADVLGKTVEKLGGRPVAAKRNYAFPTSQLKSQADVLRFAAKLEQGAVSAYLGAVPLFANRDLSKAAASILGDEAMHWAVLRQALGEPPVPSAFVS
;
A
#
# COMPACT_ATOMS: atom_id res chain seq x y z
N MET A 1 -12.39 -17.71 24.33
CA MET A 1 -11.24 -17.48 25.24
C MET A 1 -10.21 -16.66 24.48
N SER A 2 -9.91 -15.45 24.95
CA SER A 2 -9.01 -14.48 24.29
C SER A 2 -7.57 -15.00 24.26
N PHE A 3 -6.85 -14.75 23.16
CA PHE A 3 -5.47 -15.18 22.93
C PHE A 3 -4.44 -14.52 23.88
N LEU A 4 -4.88 -13.58 24.70
CA LEU A 4 -4.05 -12.79 25.62
C LEU A 4 -3.82 -13.45 27.00
N GLN A 5 -4.21 -14.70 27.20
CA GLN A 5 -4.05 -15.39 28.50
C GLN A 5 -3.19 -16.68 28.46
N ILE A 6 -2.32 -16.84 27.46
CA ILE A 6 -1.45 -18.03 27.37
C ILE A 6 -0.05 -17.71 27.92
N SER A 7 0.22 -18.14 29.15
CA SER A 7 1.47 -17.85 29.88
C SER A 7 2.68 -18.72 29.47
N SER A 8 2.51 -19.67 28.54
CA SER A 8 3.59 -20.58 28.11
C SER A 8 3.89 -20.46 26.61
N PRO A 9 5.11 -20.01 26.23
CA PRO A 9 5.51 -19.85 24.82
C PRO A 9 5.41 -21.15 23.99
N CYS A 10 5.65 -22.30 24.62
CA CYS A 10 5.60 -23.60 23.95
C CYS A 10 4.15 -24.04 23.65
N ALA A 11 3.21 -23.72 24.55
CA ALA A 11 1.78 -23.99 24.35
C ALA A 11 1.16 -23.03 23.31
N ALA A 12 1.58 -21.76 23.30
CA ALA A 12 1.19 -20.78 22.28
C ALA A 12 1.67 -21.20 20.88
N ARG A 13 2.93 -21.66 20.75
CA ARG A 13 3.50 -22.14 19.49
C ARG A 13 2.78 -23.40 18.96
N ARG A 14 2.43 -24.34 19.84
CA ARG A 14 1.71 -25.57 19.46
C ARG A 14 0.26 -25.31 19.03
N ARG A 15 -0.40 -24.31 19.62
CA ARG A 15 -1.76 -23.90 19.24
C ARG A 15 -1.77 -23.08 17.95
N PHE A 16 -0.74 -22.27 17.70
CA PHE A 16 -0.51 -21.56 16.43
C PHE A 16 -0.28 -22.52 15.26
N LEU A 17 0.54 -23.56 15.47
CA LEU A 17 0.80 -24.60 14.46
C LEU A 17 -0.32 -25.64 14.35
N GLY A 18 -1.13 -25.83 15.39
CA GLY A 18 -2.23 -26.81 15.42
C GLY A 18 -3.57 -26.32 14.87
N HIS A 19 -3.74 -25.00 14.69
CA HIS A 19 -4.93 -24.41 14.05
C HIS A 19 -4.62 -23.74 12.70
N GLY A 20 -3.34 -23.58 12.34
CA GLY A 20 -2.91 -23.20 11.00
C GLY A 20 -2.64 -24.46 10.20
N GLY A 21 -3.55 -24.84 9.30
CA GLY A 21 -3.35 -25.94 8.37
C GLY A 21 -2.15 -25.69 7.46
N LEU A 22 -0.94 -26.03 7.91
CA LEU A 22 0.25 -26.10 7.08
C LEU A 22 0.18 -27.39 6.26
N VAL A 23 -0.79 -27.45 5.34
CA VAL A 23 -0.63 -28.26 4.14
C VAL A 23 0.44 -27.53 3.34
N LEU A 24 1.62 -28.14 3.20
CA LEU A 24 2.66 -27.61 2.33
C LEU A 24 2.03 -27.38 0.95
N SER A 25 2.16 -26.17 0.42
CA SER A 25 1.66 -25.88 -0.92
C SER A 25 2.32 -26.83 -1.92
N ALA A 26 1.62 -27.13 -3.01
CA ALA A 26 2.18 -27.98 -4.07
C ALA A 26 3.55 -27.46 -4.56
N ALA A 27 3.77 -26.15 -4.52
CA ALA A 27 5.06 -25.51 -4.82
C ALA A 27 6.17 -25.91 -3.82
N ALA A 28 5.88 -25.90 -2.52
CA ALA A 28 6.85 -26.30 -1.49
C ALA A 28 7.21 -27.80 -1.59
N VAL A 29 6.22 -28.65 -1.90
CA VAL A 29 6.46 -30.07 -2.16
C VAL A 29 7.29 -30.28 -3.44
N ALA A 30 7.02 -29.51 -4.51
CA ALA A 30 7.76 -29.59 -5.77
C ALA A 30 9.23 -29.14 -5.65
N LEU A 31 9.51 -28.09 -4.87
CA LEU A 31 10.88 -27.64 -4.57
C LEU A 31 11.67 -28.71 -3.81
N LEU A 32 11.08 -29.30 -2.78
CA LEU A 32 11.73 -30.38 -2.01
C LEU A 32 11.93 -31.65 -2.84
N ALA A 33 11.13 -31.86 -3.89
CA ALA A 33 11.27 -32.96 -4.83
C ALA A 33 12.22 -32.66 -6.01
N GLY A 34 12.91 -31.50 -6.02
CA GLY A 34 13.86 -31.12 -7.07
C GLY A 34 13.21 -30.85 -8.43
N LYS A 35 11.93 -30.48 -8.44
CA LYS A 35 11.17 -30.16 -9.66
C LYS A 35 10.98 -28.66 -9.83
N ASP A 36 12.08 -27.94 -10.01
CA ASP A 36 12.13 -26.47 -10.06
C ASP A 36 11.21 -25.87 -11.14
N ALA A 37 11.05 -26.55 -12.29
CA ALA A 37 10.13 -26.11 -13.34
C ALA A 37 8.64 -26.19 -12.94
N LEU A 38 8.26 -27.17 -12.10
CA LEU A 38 6.91 -27.29 -11.58
C LEU A 38 6.67 -26.35 -10.40
N ALA A 39 7.71 -26.04 -9.61
CA ALA A 39 7.66 -24.99 -8.60
C ALA A 39 7.46 -23.60 -9.24
N ALA A 40 8.15 -23.34 -10.36
CA ALA A 40 7.96 -22.13 -11.16
C ALA A 40 6.54 -22.04 -11.76
N GLN A 41 5.96 -23.17 -12.18
CA GLN A 41 4.54 -23.22 -12.61
C GLN A 41 3.55 -23.11 -11.45
N ALA A 42 3.90 -23.58 -10.25
CA ALA A 42 3.06 -23.49 -9.06
C ALA A 42 3.16 -22.13 -8.33
N GLY A 43 4.05 -21.24 -8.80
CA GLY A 43 4.37 -19.96 -8.18
C GLY A 43 4.55 -18.81 -9.17
N SER A 44 3.86 -18.84 -10.33
CA SER A 44 3.56 -17.58 -11.01
C SER A 44 2.73 -16.74 -10.04
N GLY A 45 3.17 -15.52 -9.70
CA GLY A 45 2.24 -14.57 -9.07
C GLY A 45 0.96 -14.60 -9.89
N SER A 46 -0.18 -14.81 -9.25
CA SER A 46 -1.42 -15.00 -10.00
C SER A 46 -1.58 -13.81 -10.96
N SER A 47 -2.08 -14.02 -12.18
CA SER A 47 -2.30 -12.90 -13.10
C SER A 47 -3.13 -11.79 -12.45
N GLN A 48 -3.99 -12.15 -11.50
CA GLN A 48 -4.71 -11.28 -10.60
C GLN A 48 -3.78 -10.48 -9.66
N ASP A 49 -2.83 -11.09 -8.96
CA ASP A 49 -1.89 -10.39 -8.08
C ASP A 49 -1.08 -9.34 -8.85
N VAL A 50 -0.63 -9.68 -10.06
CA VAL A 50 0.07 -8.74 -10.97
C VAL A 50 -0.84 -7.57 -11.36
N GLN A 51 -2.12 -7.82 -11.63
CA GLN A 51 -3.10 -6.77 -11.92
C GLN A 51 -3.37 -5.87 -10.72
N ILE A 52 -3.46 -6.44 -9.51
CA ILE A 52 -3.64 -5.66 -8.28
C ILE A 52 -2.42 -4.77 -8.03
N LEU A 53 -1.20 -5.31 -8.15
CA LEU A 53 0.04 -4.54 -8.00
C LEU A 53 0.14 -3.41 -9.03
N ASN A 54 -0.26 -3.66 -10.29
CA ASN A 54 -0.26 -2.61 -11.31
C ASN A 54 -1.32 -1.53 -11.06
N THR A 55 -2.47 -1.90 -10.49
CA THR A 55 -3.47 -0.92 -10.05
C THR A 55 -2.93 -0.05 -8.92
N ALA A 56 -2.29 -0.66 -7.92
CA ALA A 56 -1.63 0.06 -6.83
C ALA A 56 -0.51 0.97 -7.36
N LEU A 57 0.35 0.47 -8.26
CA LEU A 57 1.41 1.26 -8.89
C LEU A 57 0.85 2.49 -9.64
N ALA A 58 -0.26 2.33 -10.36
CA ALA A 58 -0.90 3.46 -11.03
C ALA A 58 -1.36 4.54 -10.03
N ALA A 59 -1.89 4.13 -8.88
CA ALA A 59 -2.30 5.03 -7.81
C ALA A 59 -1.11 5.75 -7.17
N GLU A 60 0.00 5.04 -6.89
CA GLU A 60 1.22 5.69 -6.37
C GLU A 60 1.78 6.73 -7.34
N LEU A 61 1.81 6.42 -8.64
CA LEU A 61 2.27 7.37 -9.66
C LEU A 61 1.36 8.61 -9.76
N GLU A 62 0.06 8.44 -9.53
CA GLU A 62 -0.90 9.54 -9.42
C GLU A 62 -0.65 10.40 -8.17
N ALA A 63 -0.42 9.76 -7.02
CA ALA A 63 -0.09 10.45 -5.78
C ALA A 63 1.22 11.25 -5.92
N ILE A 64 2.28 10.66 -6.47
CA ILE A 64 3.55 11.35 -6.74
C ILE A 64 3.33 12.62 -7.57
N ALA A 65 2.51 12.54 -8.62
CA ALA A 65 2.18 13.67 -9.47
C ALA A 65 1.35 14.74 -8.74
N ALA A 66 0.39 14.33 -7.90
CA ALA A 66 -0.43 15.24 -7.10
C ALA A 66 0.40 15.98 -6.04
N TYR A 67 1.30 15.29 -5.35
CA TYR A 67 2.24 15.91 -4.42
C TYR A 67 3.22 16.85 -5.12
N GLN A 68 3.70 16.51 -6.32
CA GLN A 68 4.54 17.41 -7.11
C GLN A 68 3.78 18.71 -7.43
N LEU A 69 2.53 18.58 -7.91
CA LEU A 69 1.66 19.72 -8.19
C LEU A 69 1.48 20.60 -6.94
N GLY A 70 1.20 20.00 -5.79
CA GLY A 70 1.04 20.71 -4.52
C GLY A 70 2.31 21.44 -4.09
N ALA A 71 3.47 20.77 -4.16
CA ALA A 71 4.76 21.33 -3.81
C ALA A 71 5.17 22.51 -4.70
N GLU A 72 4.86 22.44 -6.00
CA GLU A 72 5.19 23.49 -6.98
C GLU A 72 4.17 24.64 -7.03
N SER A 73 3.02 24.49 -6.38
CA SER A 73 1.94 25.49 -6.38
C SER A 73 2.31 26.84 -5.77
N LYS A 74 3.39 26.89 -4.97
CA LYS A 74 3.79 28.03 -4.12
C LYS A 74 2.74 28.46 -3.09
N LEU A 75 1.76 27.60 -2.82
CA LEU A 75 0.72 27.85 -1.81
C LEU A 75 1.09 27.32 -0.42
N LEU A 76 2.11 26.47 -0.31
CA LEU A 76 2.52 25.83 0.93
C LEU A 76 3.60 26.65 1.66
N ASP A 77 3.41 26.86 2.95
CA ASP A 77 4.42 27.35 3.87
C ASP A 77 5.56 26.33 4.00
N LYS A 78 6.77 26.80 4.34
CA LYS A 78 7.97 25.96 4.36
C LYS A 78 7.82 24.64 5.15
N PRO A 79 7.23 24.61 6.37
CA PRO A 79 7.08 23.37 7.11
C PRO A 79 6.13 22.38 6.41
N VAL A 80 5.05 22.89 5.81
CA VAL A 80 4.05 22.08 5.11
C VAL A 80 4.60 21.57 3.78
N LEU A 81 5.39 22.38 3.08
CA LEU A 81 6.12 21.95 1.90
C LEU A 81 7.11 20.81 2.22
N ALA A 82 7.87 20.92 3.31
CA ALA A 82 8.79 19.86 3.73
C ALA A 82 8.06 18.55 4.06
N LEU A 83 6.89 18.65 4.70
CA LEU A 83 6.02 17.51 4.94
C LEU A 83 5.53 16.88 3.63
N ALA A 84 5.02 17.69 2.70
CA ALA A 84 4.54 17.22 1.40
C ALA A 84 5.64 16.52 0.58
N LEU A 85 6.87 17.03 0.61
CA LEU A 85 8.02 16.39 -0.05
C LEU A 85 8.42 15.06 0.60
N THR A 86 8.22 14.92 1.92
CA THR A 86 8.45 13.66 2.63
C THR A 86 7.46 12.58 2.17
N PHE A 87 6.16 12.91 2.15
CA PHE A 87 5.12 11.98 1.68
C PHE A 87 5.27 11.62 0.20
N GLN A 88 5.64 12.59 -0.63
CA GLN A 88 6.02 12.28 -2.02
C GLN A 88 7.19 11.28 -2.10
N GLY A 89 8.16 11.38 -1.19
CA GLY A 89 9.25 10.42 -1.07
C GLY A 89 8.74 9.01 -0.77
N HIS A 90 7.85 8.87 0.20
CA HIS A 90 7.25 7.57 0.54
C HIS A 90 6.49 6.96 -0.65
N HIS A 91 5.66 7.73 -1.36
CA HIS A 91 4.99 7.22 -2.57
C HIS A 91 5.98 6.78 -3.67
N LYS A 92 7.12 7.48 -3.82
CA LYS A 92 8.19 7.05 -4.76
C LYS A 92 8.78 5.70 -4.35
N GLU A 93 9.01 5.49 -3.05
CA GLU A 93 9.48 4.21 -2.52
C GLU A 93 8.42 3.09 -2.73
N HIS A 94 7.14 3.39 -2.49
CA HIS A 94 6.03 2.47 -2.77
C HIS A 94 5.99 2.10 -4.25
N ALA A 95 5.99 3.09 -5.15
CA ALA A 95 5.97 2.88 -6.59
C ALA A 95 7.16 2.05 -7.09
N ASP A 96 8.37 2.31 -6.59
CA ASP A 96 9.57 1.57 -6.96
C ASP A 96 9.47 0.09 -6.54
N VAL A 97 9.04 -0.18 -5.30
CA VAL A 97 8.87 -1.56 -4.81
C VAL A 97 7.77 -2.28 -5.59
N LEU A 98 6.64 -1.64 -5.87
CA LEU A 98 5.55 -2.22 -6.65
C LEU A 98 5.98 -2.54 -8.08
N GLY A 99 6.64 -1.59 -8.76
CA GLY A 99 7.16 -1.78 -10.11
C GLY A 99 8.13 -2.95 -10.20
N LYS A 100 9.14 -2.98 -9.32
CA LYS A 100 10.10 -4.10 -9.24
C LYS A 100 9.41 -5.44 -8.95
N THR A 101 8.35 -5.43 -8.15
CA THR A 101 7.61 -6.65 -7.82
C THR A 101 6.80 -7.14 -9.03
N VAL A 102 6.16 -6.25 -9.78
CA VAL A 102 5.48 -6.58 -11.04
C VAL A 102 6.45 -7.25 -12.02
N GLU A 103 7.65 -6.69 -12.22
CA GLU A 103 8.67 -7.27 -13.11
C GLU A 103 9.12 -8.66 -12.64
N LYS A 104 9.39 -8.82 -11.33
CA LYS A 104 9.79 -10.12 -10.75
C LYS A 104 8.75 -11.21 -10.94
N LEU A 105 7.47 -10.84 -10.98
CA LEU A 105 6.37 -11.77 -11.23
C LEU A 105 6.09 -11.99 -12.73
N GLY A 106 6.95 -11.47 -13.61
CA GLY A 106 6.83 -11.60 -15.07
C GLY A 106 5.80 -10.67 -15.70
N GLY A 107 5.29 -9.70 -14.94
CA GLY A 107 4.40 -8.65 -15.42
C GLY A 107 5.16 -7.47 -16.02
N ARG A 108 4.42 -6.58 -16.69
CA ARG A 108 4.93 -5.29 -17.14
C ARG A 108 4.42 -4.18 -16.22
N PRO A 109 5.29 -3.40 -15.55
CA PRO A 109 4.87 -2.27 -14.74
C PRO A 109 4.14 -1.22 -15.59
N VAL A 110 3.05 -0.70 -15.05
CA VAL A 110 2.39 0.47 -15.64
C VAL A 110 3.29 1.70 -15.53
N ALA A 111 3.32 2.51 -16.58
CA ALA A 111 4.06 3.77 -16.60
C ALA A 111 3.20 4.93 -16.10
N ALA A 112 3.86 5.98 -15.60
CA ALA A 112 3.18 7.22 -15.24
C ALA A 112 2.41 7.79 -16.44
N LYS A 113 1.21 8.32 -16.19
CA LYS A 113 0.46 9.01 -17.24
C LYS A 113 1.19 10.29 -17.62
N ARG A 114 1.12 10.66 -18.91
CA ARG A 114 1.65 11.95 -19.38
C ARG A 114 0.94 13.15 -18.76
N ASN A 115 -0.33 12.99 -18.40
CA ASN A 115 -1.15 14.02 -17.78
C ASN A 115 -2.14 13.38 -16.79
N TYR A 116 -2.31 14.03 -15.64
CA TYR A 116 -3.31 13.69 -14.63
C TYR A 116 -4.29 14.86 -14.50
N ALA A 117 -5.59 14.55 -14.37
CA ALA A 117 -6.63 15.56 -14.27
C ALA A 117 -6.87 15.94 -12.80
N PHE A 118 -6.10 16.90 -12.30
CA PHE A 118 -6.26 17.43 -10.94
C PHE A 118 -7.12 18.69 -10.91
N PRO A 119 -7.85 18.96 -9.80
CA PRO A 119 -8.74 20.12 -9.67
C PRO A 119 -7.96 21.42 -9.38
N THR A 120 -6.98 21.76 -10.22
CA THR A 120 -6.07 22.92 -10.05
C THR A 120 -6.83 24.25 -9.93
N SER A 121 -7.99 24.37 -10.57
CA SER A 121 -8.85 25.55 -10.44
C SER A 121 -9.39 25.77 -9.02
N GLN A 122 -9.43 24.72 -8.19
CA GLN A 122 -9.91 24.76 -6.80
C GLN A 122 -8.79 24.93 -5.77
N LEU A 123 -7.52 24.76 -6.16
CA LEU A 123 -6.38 24.87 -5.25
C LEU A 123 -5.95 26.35 -5.15
N LYS A 124 -6.47 27.08 -4.16
CA LYS A 124 -6.21 28.53 -3.99
C LYS A 124 -5.45 28.89 -2.73
N SER A 125 -5.33 27.95 -1.79
CA SER A 125 -4.68 28.14 -0.50
C SER A 125 -3.96 26.87 -0.06
N GLN A 126 -3.08 27.00 0.95
CA GLN A 126 -2.48 25.85 1.63
C GLN A 126 -3.53 24.84 2.10
N ALA A 127 -4.64 25.32 2.67
CA ALA A 127 -5.71 24.46 3.15
C ALA A 127 -6.39 23.69 2.01
N ASP A 128 -6.53 24.28 0.83
CA ASP A 128 -7.09 23.58 -0.34
C ASP A 128 -6.15 22.47 -0.83
N VAL A 129 -4.85 22.75 -0.87
CA VAL A 129 -3.81 21.75 -1.24
C VAL A 129 -3.79 20.61 -0.24
N LEU A 130 -3.80 20.91 1.07
CA LEU A 130 -3.82 19.91 2.13
C LEU A 130 -5.10 19.08 2.12
N ARG A 131 -6.28 19.68 1.87
CA ARG A 131 -7.54 18.92 1.74
C ARG A 131 -7.56 18.05 0.49
N PHE A 132 -6.96 18.53 -0.60
CA PHE A 132 -6.82 17.72 -1.81
C PHE A 132 -5.92 16.50 -1.55
N ALA A 133 -4.74 16.69 -0.93
CA ALA A 133 -3.87 15.60 -0.52
C ALA A 133 -4.58 14.64 0.45
N ALA A 134 -5.27 15.15 1.48
CA ALA A 134 -5.97 14.31 2.44
C ALA A 134 -7.07 13.45 1.80
N LYS A 135 -7.73 13.93 0.73
CA LYS A 135 -8.70 13.12 -0.04
C LYS A 135 -8.02 12.04 -0.85
N LEU A 136 -6.83 12.31 -1.41
CA LEU A 136 -6.05 11.29 -2.09
C LEU A 136 -5.62 10.19 -1.12
N GLU A 137 -5.10 10.54 0.05
CA GLU A 137 -4.72 9.55 1.06
C GLU A 137 -5.91 8.73 1.55
N GLN A 138 -7.05 9.37 1.79
CA GLN A 138 -8.26 8.65 2.13
C GLN A 138 -8.63 7.63 1.04
N GLY A 139 -8.57 8.04 -0.23
CA GLY A 139 -8.81 7.15 -1.36
C GLY A 139 -7.80 6.00 -1.46
N ALA A 140 -6.51 6.27 -1.19
CA ALA A 140 -5.46 5.26 -1.17
C ALA A 140 -5.68 4.24 -0.03
N VAL A 141 -6.07 4.71 1.16
CA VAL A 141 -6.45 3.85 2.29
C VAL A 141 -7.62 2.92 1.90
N SER A 142 -8.70 3.45 1.32
CA SER A 142 -9.82 2.63 0.85
C SER A 142 -9.39 1.60 -0.21
N ALA A 143 -8.55 2.03 -1.16
CA ALA A 143 -8.07 1.18 -2.25
C ALA A 143 -7.21 0.02 -1.74
N TYR A 144 -6.23 0.31 -0.87
CA TYR A 144 -5.38 -0.74 -0.29
C TYR A 144 -6.17 -1.65 0.65
N LEU A 145 -7.08 -1.11 1.48
CA LEU A 145 -7.95 -1.93 2.33
C LEU A 145 -8.77 -2.93 1.49
N GLY A 146 -9.32 -2.48 0.37
CA GLY A 146 -10.04 -3.33 -0.58
C GLY A 146 -9.15 -4.34 -1.31
N ALA A 147 -7.89 -3.99 -1.60
CA ALA A 147 -6.95 -4.83 -2.34
C ALA A 147 -6.29 -5.93 -1.49
N VAL A 148 -5.94 -5.64 -0.24
CA VAL A 148 -5.26 -6.57 0.68
C VAL A 148 -5.86 -7.98 0.71
N PRO A 149 -7.20 -8.18 0.84
CA PRO A 149 -7.78 -9.52 0.88
C PRO A 149 -7.77 -10.25 -0.47
N LEU A 150 -7.65 -9.51 -1.58
CA LEU A 150 -7.72 -10.05 -2.94
C LEU A 150 -6.43 -10.73 -3.41
N PHE A 151 -5.30 -10.44 -2.76
CA PHE A 151 -4.04 -11.09 -3.06
C PHE A 151 -4.09 -12.59 -2.77
N ALA A 152 -3.73 -13.41 -3.75
CA ALA A 152 -3.51 -14.84 -3.58
C ALA A 152 -2.23 -15.08 -2.78
N ASN A 153 -1.15 -14.35 -3.10
CA ASN A 153 0.09 -14.38 -2.34
C ASN A 153 -0.02 -13.56 -1.04
N ARG A 154 0.16 -14.21 0.11
CA ARG A 154 0.04 -13.57 1.43
C ARG A 154 1.21 -12.67 1.81
N ASP A 155 2.38 -12.86 1.21
CA ASP A 155 3.50 -11.93 1.39
C ASP A 155 3.21 -10.60 0.66
N LEU A 156 2.59 -10.66 -0.52
CA LEU A 156 2.12 -9.45 -1.22
C LEU A 156 0.99 -8.77 -0.44
N SER A 157 0.05 -9.54 0.09
CA SER A 157 -1.02 -9.03 0.96
C SER A 157 -0.45 -8.29 2.17
N LYS A 158 0.58 -8.85 2.83
CA LYS A 158 1.26 -8.22 3.97
C LYS A 158 2.00 -6.95 3.56
N ALA A 159 2.68 -6.94 2.42
CA ALA A 159 3.35 -5.76 1.90
C ALA A 159 2.35 -4.63 1.60
N ALA A 160 1.25 -4.95 0.93
CA ALA A 160 0.16 -4.00 0.65
C ALA A 160 -0.49 -3.46 1.94
N ALA A 161 -0.65 -4.30 2.97
CA ALA A 161 -1.14 -3.86 4.28
C ALA A 161 -0.13 -2.94 5.01
N SER A 162 1.16 -3.07 4.74
CA SER A 162 2.17 -2.14 5.26
C SER A 162 2.02 -0.76 4.62
N ILE A 163 1.80 -0.71 3.30
CA ILE A 163 1.55 0.54 2.57
C ILE A 163 0.25 1.18 3.09
N LEU A 164 -0.84 0.40 3.21
CA LEU A 164 -2.11 0.85 3.82
C LEU A 164 -1.90 1.59 5.15
N GLY A 165 -1.06 1.03 6.03
CA GLY A 165 -0.76 1.64 7.32
C GLY A 165 -0.05 2.99 7.18
N ASP A 166 0.85 3.13 6.21
CA ASP A 166 1.55 4.38 5.91
C ASP A 166 0.61 5.44 5.32
N GLU A 167 -0.22 5.08 4.34
CA GLU A 167 -1.21 6.00 3.75
C GLU A 167 -2.21 6.51 4.81
N ALA A 168 -2.59 5.66 5.76
CA ALA A 168 -3.44 6.06 6.88
C ALA A 168 -2.74 7.06 7.81
N MET A 169 -1.43 6.93 8.02
CA MET A 169 -0.63 7.90 8.78
C MET A 169 -0.51 9.23 8.04
N HIS A 170 -0.26 9.22 6.72
CA HIS A 170 -0.24 10.45 5.91
C HIS A 170 -1.57 11.18 6.03
N TRP A 171 -2.68 10.45 5.86
CA TRP A 171 -4.02 11.01 6.01
C TRP A 171 -4.22 11.67 7.38
N ALA A 172 -3.87 10.96 8.47
CA ALA A 172 -4.01 11.48 9.82
C ALA A 172 -3.17 12.75 10.05
N VAL A 173 -1.94 12.77 9.54
CA VAL A 173 -1.05 13.94 9.66
C VAL A 173 -1.56 15.13 8.85
N LEU A 174 -2.11 14.91 7.65
CA LEU A 174 -2.71 15.99 6.86
C LEU A 174 -3.94 16.57 7.55
N ARG A 175 -4.79 15.73 8.14
CA ARG A 175 -5.94 16.18 8.95
C ARG A 175 -5.47 17.00 10.15
N GLN A 176 -4.43 16.54 10.85
CA GLN A 176 -3.82 17.31 11.94
C GLN A 176 -3.30 18.68 11.48
N ALA A 177 -2.64 18.74 10.31
CA ALA A 177 -2.13 19.99 9.74
C ALA A 177 -3.25 20.95 9.33
N LEU A 178 -4.44 20.43 8.99
CA LEU A 178 -5.65 21.20 8.72
C LEU A 178 -6.39 21.65 10.00
N GLY A 179 -5.95 21.23 11.18
CA GLY A 179 -6.68 21.45 12.44
C GLY A 179 -7.95 20.61 12.57
N GLU A 180 -8.07 19.54 11.79
CA GLU A 180 -9.18 18.59 11.84
C GLU A 180 -8.84 17.40 12.76
N PRO A 181 -9.84 16.65 13.26
CA PRO A 181 -9.59 15.41 14.01
C PRO A 181 -8.73 14.42 13.19
N PRO A 182 -7.51 14.04 13.65
CA PRO A 182 -6.57 13.23 12.86
C PRO A 182 -7.10 11.81 12.57
N VAL A 183 -7.77 11.21 13.55
CA VAL A 183 -8.38 9.88 13.44
C VAL A 183 -9.89 10.04 13.65
N PRO A 184 -10.65 10.38 12.59
CA PRO A 184 -12.05 10.77 12.72
C PRO A 184 -13.00 9.58 13.00
N SER A 185 -12.54 8.35 12.79
CA SER A 185 -13.32 7.12 12.95
C SER A 185 -12.40 5.98 13.43
N ALA A 186 -12.98 4.99 14.12
CA ALA A 186 -12.26 3.78 14.53
C ALA A 186 -11.98 2.82 13.37
N PHE A 187 -12.71 2.96 12.25
CA PHE A 187 -12.58 2.14 11.05
C PHE A 187 -12.37 3.03 9.83
N VAL A 188 -11.46 2.60 8.97
CA VAL A 188 -11.29 3.14 7.61
C VAL A 188 -12.10 2.29 6.64
N SER A 189 -12.56 2.91 5.55
CA SER A 189 -13.46 2.30 4.55
C SER A 189 -13.06 2.73 3.15
#